data_AF-A0A945I0C8-F1
#
_entry.id   AF-A0A945I0C8-F1
#
_cell.length_a   1.000
_cell.length_b   1.000
_cell.length_c   1.000
_cell.angle_alpha   90.00
_cell.angle_beta   90.00
_cell.angle_gamma   90.00
#
_symmetry.space_group_name_H-M   'P 1'
#
loop_
_entity.id
_entity.type
_entity.pdbx_description
1 polymer ?
#
loop_
_entity_poly.entity_id
_entity_poly.type
_entity_poly.pdbx_seq_one_letter_code
_entity_poly.pdbx_strand_id
1 'polypeptide(L)'
;MRFVGALTFALPLGIYIRGKRLKPFFVLSSIAVPLTSIMIIESIRLSIIPLIQLAFIMWGIGMMVMRVCSLPFIIRSTSEKNSTEALSLSASTWSLSTIFSGLMISGLDWISSLEIFGNNFSFSEYNILWIITIIGLSSYYFAMKIDEGDDEKPIKKSGIFS
;
A
#
# COMPACT_ATOMS: atom_id res chain seq x y z
N MET A 1 -3.16 -20.81 -4.90
CA MET A 1 -2.84 -20.52 -3.48
C MET A 1 -2.99 -19.03 -3.11
N ARG A 2 -2.43 -18.05 -3.84
CA ARG A 2 -2.48 -16.60 -3.49
C ARG A 2 -3.89 -15.98 -3.43
N PHE A 3 -4.80 -16.41 -4.31
CA PHE A 3 -6.18 -15.91 -4.36
C PHE A 3 -7.09 -16.46 -3.26
N VAL A 4 -6.85 -17.70 -2.81
CA VAL A 4 -7.69 -18.35 -1.79
C VAL A 4 -7.43 -17.71 -0.42
N GLY A 5 -6.16 -17.46 -0.06
CA GLY A 5 -5.84 -16.74 1.18
C GLY A 5 -6.40 -15.31 1.19
N ALA A 6 -6.33 -14.62 0.05
CA ALA A 6 -6.95 -13.30 -0.12
C ALA A 6 -8.48 -13.35 0.03
N LEU A 7 -9.14 -14.35 -0.56
CA LEU A 7 -10.59 -14.54 -0.46
C LEU A 7 -11.03 -14.87 0.98
N THR A 8 -10.30 -15.78 1.65
CA THR A 8 -10.59 -16.21 3.03
C THR A 8 -10.41 -15.08 4.04
N PHE A 9 -9.51 -14.12 3.81
CA PHE A 9 -9.38 -12.91 4.63
C PHE A 9 -10.29 -11.78 4.19
N ALA A 10 -10.62 -11.69 2.89
CA ALA A 10 -11.53 -10.67 2.36
C ALA A 10 -12.97 -10.85 2.80
N LEU A 11 -13.43 -12.09 3.00
CA LEU A 11 -14.76 -12.39 3.53
C LEU A 11 -14.99 -11.86 4.97
N PRO A 12 -14.17 -12.22 5.98
CA PRO A 12 -14.34 -11.73 7.34
C PRO A 12 -14.07 -10.24 7.46
N LEU A 13 -13.05 -9.69 6.79
CA LEU A 13 -12.82 -8.24 6.78
C LEU A 13 -13.94 -7.49 6.05
N GLY A 14 -14.45 -8.00 4.94
CA GLY A 14 -15.57 -7.38 4.21
C GLY A 14 -16.85 -7.32 5.03
N ILE A 15 -17.11 -8.33 5.86
CA ILE A 15 -18.25 -8.33 6.81
C ILE A 15 -17.94 -7.43 8.02
N TYR A 16 -16.70 -7.41 8.54
CA TYR A 16 -16.29 -6.60 9.69
C TYR A 16 -16.23 -5.08 9.37
N ILE A 17 -15.89 -4.73 8.14
CA ILE A 17 -15.83 -3.35 7.63
C ILE A 17 -17.24 -2.79 7.36
N ARG A 18 -18.28 -3.64 7.34
CA ARG A 18 -19.68 -3.25 7.13
C ARG A 18 -20.21 -2.46 8.33
N GLY A 19 -19.87 -1.17 8.38
CA GLY A 19 -20.34 -0.21 9.39
C GLY A 19 -19.27 0.60 10.13
N LYS A 20 -17.97 0.44 9.82
CA LYS A 20 -16.88 1.26 10.40
C LYS A 20 -16.22 2.15 9.36
N ARG A 21 -15.65 3.28 9.80
CA ARG A 21 -14.79 4.17 8.99
C ARG A 21 -13.60 3.37 8.45
N LEU A 22 -13.32 3.44 7.15
CA LEU A 22 -12.22 2.72 6.49
C LEU A 22 -10.91 3.52 6.53
N LYS A 23 -10.99 4.84 6.68
CA LYS A 23 -9.88 5.77 6.89
C LYS A 23 -8.79 5.25 7.86
N PRO A 24 -9.08 4.75 9.07
CA PRO A 24 -8.04 4.24 9.97
C PRO A 24 -7.24 3.06 9.39
N PHE A 25 -7.84 2.20 8.57
CA PHE A 25 -7.14 1.07 7.95
C PHE A 25 -6.19 1.51 6.83
N PHE A 26 -6.58 2.52 6.05
CA PHE A 26 -5.73 3.12 5.03
C PHE A 26 -4.55 3.88 5.66
N VAL A 27 -4.81 4.64 6.72
CA VAL A 27 -3.77 5.36 7.47
C VAL A 27 -2.79 4.37 8.13
N LEU A 28 -3.30 3.30 8.75
CA LEU A 28 -2.47 2.27 9.36
C LEU A 28 -1.57 1.59 8.32
N SER A 29 -2.12 1.24 7.14
CA SER A 29 -1.36 0.60 6.06
C SER A 29 -0.31 1.54 5.49
N SER A 30 -0.64 2.83 5.34
CA SER A 30 0.27 3.86 4.81
C SER A 30 1.45 4.14 5.74
N ILE A 31 1.34 3.89 7.05
CA ILE A 31 2.48 3.93 7.98
C ILE A 31 3.18 2.58 8.03
N ALA A 32 2.43 1.47 8.11
CA ALA A 32 2.99 0.13 8.28
C ALA A 32 3.89 -0.28 7.10
N VAL A 33 3.52 0.06 5.87
CA VAL A 33 4.30 -0.27 4.67
C VAL A 33 5.68 0.39 4.66
N PRO A 34 5.83 1.72 4.77
CA PRO A 34 7.15 2.33 4.83
C PRO A 34 7.92 1.97 6.11
N LEU A 35 7.25 1.80 7.26
CA LEU A 35 7.91 1.36 8.49
C LEU A 35 8.55 -0.03 8.33
N THR A 36 7.82 -0.96 7.73
CA THR A 36 8.34 -2.30 7.42
C THR A 36 9.42 -2.25 6.36
N SER A 37 9.36 -1.35 5.37
CA SER A 37 10.45 -1.12 4.42
C SER A 37 11.74 -0.65 5.11
N ILE A 38 11.67 0.28 6.07
CA ILE A 38 12.83 0.71 6.86
C ILE A 38 13.42 -0.49 7.61
N MET A 39 12.57 -1.29 8.25
CA MET A 39 12.98 -2.52 8.93
C MET A 39 13.68 -3.49 7.99
N ILE A 40 13.17 -3.71 6.78
CA ILE A 40 13.80 -4.58 5.77
C ILE A 40 15.19 -4.05 5.39
N ILE A 41 15.31 -2.75 5.09
CA ILE A 41 16.57 -2.13 4.66
C ILE A 41 17.65 -2.25 5.75
N GLU A 42 17.31 -1.95 7.01
CA GLU A 42 18.22 -2.10 8.14
C GLU A 42 18.56 -3.58 8.44
N SER A 43 17.60 -4.48 8.29
CA SER A 43 17.83 -5.92 8.48
C SER A 43 18.77 -6.50 7.44
N ILE A 44 18.70 -6.03 6.18
CA ILE A 44 19.64 -6.40 5.12
C ILE A 44 21.04 -5.89 5.45
N ARG A 45 21.16 -4.63 5.89
CA ARG A 45 22.44 -4.05 6.33
C ARG A 45 23.09 -4.86 7.45
N LEU A 46 22.32 -5.28 8.45
CA LEU A 46 22.80 -6.07 9.58
C LEU A 46 22.92 -7.57 9.27
N SER A 47 22.53 -8.00 8.06
CA SER A 47 22.53 -9.41 7.63
C SER A 47 21.74 -10.37 8.55
N ILE A 48 20.68 -9.86 9.20
CA ILE A 48 19.84 -10.65 10.12
C ILE A 48 18.67 -11.28 9.35
N ILE A 49 18.91 -12.47 8.79
CA ILE A 49 17.94 -13.24 7.98
C ILE A 49 16.55 -13.41 8.65
N PRO A 50 16.42 -13.80 9.94
CA PRO A 50 15.08 -13.98 10.53
C PRO A 50 14.30 -12.67 10.63
N LEU A 51 15.00 -11.54 10.78
CA LEU A 51 14.37 -10.23 10.86
C LEU A 51 13.87 -9.77 9.48
N ILE A 52 14.60 -10.09 8.41
CA ILE A 52 14.16 -9.87 7.03
C ILE A 52 12.85 -10.63 6.76
N GLN A 53 12.78 -11.91 7.13
CA GLN A 53 11.57 -12.73 6.93
C GLN A 53 10.37 -12.17 7.71
N LEU A 54 10.56 -11.80 8.97
CA LEU A 54 9.51 -11.18 9.79
C LEU A 54 9.03 -9.86 9.16
N ALA A 55 9.95 -9.02 8.70
CA ALA A 55 9.63 -7.75 8.07
C ALA A 55 8.87 -7.93 6.75
N PHE A 56 9.22 -8.92 5.93
CA PHE A 56 8.48 -9.28 4.72
C PHE A 56 7.06 -9.81 5.02
N ILE A 57 6.88 -10.58 6.09
CA ILE A 57 5.55 -11.02 6.54
C ILE A 57 4.71 -9.81 6.96
N MET A 58 5.25 -8.92 7.79
CA MET A 58 4.56 -7.70 8.22
C MET A 58 4.21 -6.79 7.04
N TRP A 59 5.14 -6.60 6.11
CA TRP A 59 4.92 -5.85 4.87
C TRP A 59 3.78 -6.48 4.04
N GLY A 60 3.79 -7.80 3.89
CA GLY A 60 2.76 -8.55 3.18
C GLY A 60 1.38 -8.40 3.81
N ILE A 61 1.29 -8.43 5.14
CA ILE A 61 0.04 -8.19 5.88
C ILE A 61 -0.48 -6.77 5.63
N GLY A 62 0.39 -5.75 5.72
CA GLY A 62 0.00 -4.36 5.45
C GLY A 62 -0.54 -4.16 4.02
N MET A 63 0.16 -4.75 3.04
CA MET A 63 -0.28 -4.73 1.63
C MET A 63 -1.60 -5.48 1.42
N MET A 64 -1.83 -6.57 2.14
CA MET A 64 -3.06 -7.34 2.05
C MET A 64 -4.25 -6.57 2.61
N VAL A 65 -4.10 -5.91 3.77
CA VAL A 65 -5.13 -5.05 4.36
C VAL A 65 -5.54 -3.94 3.38
N MET A 66 -4.56 -3.26 2.77
CA MET A 66 -4.84 -2.20 1.79
C MET A 66 -5.64 -2.73 0.58
N ARG A 67 -5.28 -3.89 0.04
CA ARG A 67 -5.98 -4.51 -1.11
C ARG A 67 -7.38 -4.98 -0.77
N VAL A 68 -7.54 -5.61 0.39
CA VAL A 68 -8.83 -6.14 0.85
C VAL A 68 -9.82 -5.02 1.21
N CYS A 69 -9.34 -3.91 1.79
CA CYS A 69 -10.17 -2.76 2.14
C CYS A 69 -10.50 -1.86 0.94
N SER A 70 -9.63 -1.81 -0.07
CA SER A 70 -9.82 -0.97 -1.27
C SER A 70 -11.05 -1.38 -2.09
N LEU A 71 -11.26 -2.69 -2.29
CA LEU A 71 -12.38 -3.20 -3.06
C LEU A 71 -13.77 -2.80 -2.49
N PRO A 72 -14.11 -3.05 -1.20
CA PRO A 72 -15.37 -2.63 -0.63
C PRO A 72 -15.51 -1.11 -0.51
N PHE A 73 -14.41 -0.37 -0.31
CA PHE A 73 -14.43 1.09 -0.31
C PHE A 73 -14.88 1.65 -1.66
N ILE A 74 -14.31 1.13 -2.75
CA ILE A 74 -14.64 1.53 -4.12
C ILE A 74 -16.12 1.23 -4.42
N ILE A 75 -16.60 0.03 -4.09
CA ILE A 75 -17.98 -0.38 -4.35
C ILE A 75 -18.98 0.45 -3.52
N ARG A 76 -18.61 0.89 -2.31
CA ARG A 76 -19.48 1.74 -1.47
C ARG A 76 -19.51 3.20 -1.90
N SER A 77 -18.38 3.74 -2.37
CA SER A 77 -18.25 5.17 -2.71
C SER A 77 -18.71 5.50 -4.13
N THR A 78 -19.07 4.49 -4.91
CA THR A 78 -19.38 4.60 -6.35
C THR A 78 -20.72 3.90 -6.66
N SER A 79 -21.54 4.49 -7.53
CA SER A 79 -22.79 3.87 -8.01
C SER A 79 -22.51 2.70 -8.96
N GLU A 80 -23.43 1.72 -9.06
CA GLU A 80 -23.23 0.48 -9.85
C GLU A 80 -22.76 0.68 -11.30
N LYS A 81 -22.97 1.86 -11.88
CA LYS A 81 -22.56 2.23 -13.24
C LYS A 81 -21.07 2.57 -13.37
N ASN A 82 -20.44 3.07 -12.32
CA ASN A 82 -19.05 3.56 -12.31
C ASN A 82 -18.10 2.61 -11.56
N SER A 83 -18.62 1.53 -10.94
CA SER A 83 -17.82 0.58 -10.16
C SER A 83 -16.75 -0.11 -11.02
N THR A 84 -17.07 -0.46 -12.26
CA THR A 84 -16.10 -1.07 -13.20
C THR A 84 -14.98 -0.10 -13.58
N GLU A 85 -15.30 1.19 -13.75
CA GLU A 85 -14.31 2.22 -14.07
C GLU A 85 -13.36 2.43 -12.89
N ALA A 86 -13.89 2.55 -11.67
CA ALA A 86 -13.08 2.72 -10.46
C ALA A 86 -12.21 1.49 -10.16
N LEU A 87 -12.71 0.28 -10.41
CA LEU A 87 -11.92 -0.96 -10.31
C LEU A 87 -10.78 -0.98 -11.33
N SER A 88 -11.07 -0.68 -12.59
CA SER A 88 -10.07 -0.61 -13.67
C SER A 88 -9.02 0.46 -13.38
N LEU A 89 -9.44 1.60 -12.84
CA LEU A 89 -8.54 2.66 -12.39
C LEU A 89 -7.60 2.16 -11.29
N SER A 90 -8.12 1.49 -10.26
CA SER A 90 -7.30 0.96 -9.16
C SER A 90 -6.26 -0.08 -9.62
N ALA A 91 -6.62 -0.93 -10.59
CA ALA A 91 -5.71 -1.87 -11.21
C ALA A 91 -4.63 -1.15 -12.02
N SER A 92 -5.04 -0.13 -12.80
CA SER A 92 -4.15 0.69 -13.61
C SER A 92 -3.17 1.50 -12.77
N THR A 93 -3.62 2.07 -11.65
CA THR A 93 -2.75 2.77 -10.68
C THR A 93 -1.65 1.87 -10.15
N TRP A 94 -1.92 0.58 -9.94
CA TRP A 94 -0.91 -0.35 -9.43
C TRP A 94 0.18 -0.65 -10.46
N SER A 95 -0.22 -0.87 -11.71
CA SER A 95 0.71 -1.02 -12.83
C SER A 95 1.52 0.25 -13.06
N LEU A 96 0.86 1.41 -13.07
CA LEU A 96 1.50 2.72 -13.22
C LEU A 96 2.53 2.97 -12.11
N SER A 97 2.17 2.68 -10.85
CA SER A 97 3.09 2.79 -9.72
C SER A 97 4.30 1.88 -9.86
N THR A 98 4.13 0.67 -10.40
CA THR A 98 5.23 -0.28 -10.61
C THR A 98 6.18 0.20 -11.69
N ILE A 99 5.64 0.69 -12.81
CA ILE A 99 6.42 1.30 -13.90
C ILE A 99 7.17 2.52 -13.38
N PHE A 100 6.48 3.41 -12.67
CA PHE A 100 7.09 4.62 -12.10
C PHE A 100 8.19 4.27 -11.10
N SER A 101 7.98 3.28 -10.22
CA SER A 101 9.00 2.82 -9.29
C SER A 101 10.22 2.24 -10.00
N GLY A 102 10.02 1.46 -11.06
CA GLY A 102 11.12 0.89 -11.87
C GLY A 102 11.94 1.98 -12.57
N LEU A 103 11.27 2.95 -13.17
CA LEU A 103 11.92 4.13 -13.76
C LEU A 103 12.68 4.93 -12.71
N MET A 104 12.12 5.10 -11.51
CA MET A 104 12.78 5.82 -10.44
C MET A 104 14.04 5.09 -9.95
N ILE A 105 13.97 3.77 -9.75
CA ILE A 105 15.12 2.94 -9.36
C ILE A 105 16.20 3.00 -10.44
N SER A 106 15.85 2.71 -11.70
CA SER A 106 16.82 2.68 -12.80
C SER A 106 17.40 4.06 -13.10
N GLY A 107 16.60 5.14 -12.99
CA GLY A 107 17.09 6.50 -13.15
C GLY A 107 18.07 6.90 -12.04
N LEU A 108 17.79 6.50 -10.79
CA LEU A 108 18.67 6.77 -9.65
C LEU A 108 19.95 5.91 -9.68
N ASP A 109 19.86 4.70 -10.22
CA ASP A 109 21.00 3.83 -10.47
C ASP A 109 21.88 4.36 -11.61
N TRP A 110 21.28 4.83 -12.71
CA TRP A 110 22.02 5.44 -13.82
C TRP A 110 22.75 6.72 -13.42
N ILE A 111 22.12 7.60 -12.63
CA ILE A 111 22.77 8.82 -12.14
C ILE A 111 23.84 8.53 -11.07
N SER A 112 23.72 7.42 -10.35
CA SER A 112 24.75 6.90 -9.44
C SER A 112 25.97 6.37 -10.20
N SER A 113 25.73 5.66 -11.31
CA SER A 113 26.79 5.14 -12.18
C SER A 113 27.46 6.21 -13.05
N LEU A 114 26.78 7.34 -13.29
CA LEU A 114 27.41 8.52 -13.89
C LEU A 114 28.26 9.19 -12.80
N GLU A 115 29.56 8.90 -12.80
CA GLU A 115 30.55 9.55 -11.94
C GLU A 115 30.45 11.08 -12.06
N ILE A 116 29.64 11.70 -11.19
CA ILE A 116 29.60 13.14 -11.04
C ILE A 116 30.89 13.53 -10.31
N PHE A 117 31.90 13.84 -11.11
CA PHE A 117 32.91 14.83 -10.78
C PHE A 117 33.88 14.44 -9.64
N GLY A 118 34.60 13.32 -9.79
CA GLY A 118 35.86 13.07 -9.07
C GLY A 118 35.77 12.93 -7.54
N ASN A 119 34.57 12.90 -6.96
CA ASN A 119 34.34 12.54 -5.57
C ASN A 119 33.66 11.18 -5.53
N ASN A 120 34.24 10.22 -4.79
CA ASN A 120 33.73 8.86 -4.58
C ASN A 120 32.41 8.81 -3.76
N PHE A 121 31.38 9.53 -4.17
CA PHE A 121 30.04 9.34 -3.63
C PHE A 121 29.44 8.09 -4.28
N SER A 122 29.83 6.91 -3.77
CA SER A 122 29.18 5.65 -4.12
C SER A 122 27.73 5.71 -3.64
N PHE A 123 26.79 6.06 -4.51
CA PHE A 123 25.37 5.94 -4.25
C PHE A 123 25.01 4.46 -4.22
N SER A 124 25.20 3.84 -3.05
CA SER A 124 24.87 2.44 -2.82
C SER A 124 23.36 2.19 -2.98
N GLU A 125 22.99 0.97 -3.34
CA GLU A 125 21.58 0.53 -3.40
C GLU A 125 20.82 0.81 -2.10
N TYR A 126 21.51 0.74 -0.95
CA TYR A 126 20.95 1.13 0.34
C TYR A 126 20.44 2.57 0.34
N ASN A 127 21.21 3.53 -0.19
CA ASN A 127 20.83 4.94 -0.24
C ASN A 127 19.64 5.15 -1.19
N ILE A 128 19.62 4.45 -2.32
CA ILE A 128 18.51 4.48 -3.29
C ILE A 128 17.22 4.01 -2.62
N LEU A 129 17.24 2.85 -1.95
CA LEU A 129 16.10 2.29 -1.24
C LEU A 129 15.60 3.20 -0.10
N TRP A 130 16.53 3.86 0.60
CA TRP A 130 16.17 4.85 1.63
C TRP A 130 15.43 6.06 1.04
N ILE A 131 15.91 6.61 -0.07
CA ILE A 131 15.25 7.74 -0.76
C ILE A 131 13.83 7.34 -1.20
N ILE A 132 13.68 6.17 -1.82
CA ILE A 132 12.35 5.66 -2.24
C ILE A 132 11.42 5.51 -1.03
N THR A 133 11.94 5.04 0.10
CA THR A 133 11.16 4.84 1.32
C THR A 133 10.71 6.16 1.94
N ILE A 134 11.57 7.18 1.96
CA ILE A 134 11.23 8.54 2.42
C ILE A 134 10.16 9.16 1.51
N ILE A 135 10.28 9.00 0.19
CA ILE A 135 9.24 9.43 -0.75
C ILE A 135 7.93 8.67 -0.48
N GLY A 136 8.00 7.36 -0.22
CA GLY A 136 6.84 6.55 0.14
C GLY A 136 6.13 6.98 1.43
N LEU A 137 6.86 7.53 2.41
CA LEU A 137 6.31 8.10 3.64
C LEU A 137 5.36 9.28 3.37
N SER A 138 5.53 10.01 2.26
CA SER A 138 4.60 11.07 1.84
C SER A 138 3.17 10.56 1.60
N SER A 139 3.00 9.25 1.36
CA SER A 139 1.67 8.63 1.25
C SER A 139 0.81 8.82 2.50
N TYR A 140 1.42 8.95 3.68
CA TYR A 140 0.69 9.18 4.94
C TYR A 140 -0.11 10.47 4.91
N TYR A 141 0.48 11.53 4.36
CA TYR A 141 -0.20 12.82 4.21
C TYR A 141 -1.45 12.69 3.31
N PHE A 142 -1.34 11.95 2.20
CA PHE A 142 -2.46 11.68 1.31
C PHE A 142 -3.54 10.81 1.98
N ALA A 143 -3.14 9.78 2.73
CA ALA A 143 -4.07 8.92 3.46
C ALA A 143 -4.87 9.70 4.52
N MET A 144 -4.24 10.69 5.18
CA MET A 144 -4.89 11.53 6.17
C MET A 144 -5.88 12.53 5.54
N LYS A 145 -5.61 12.97 4.31
CA LYS A 145 -6.47 13.85 3.50
C LYS A 145 -7.66 13.13 2.87
N ILE A 146 -7.79 11.81 3.05
CA ILE A 146 -9.01 11.09 2.66
C ILE A 146 -10.17 11.65 3.49
N ASP A 147 -11.05 12.36 2.80
CA ASP A 147 -12.30 12.85 3.35
C ASP A 147 -13.35 11.76 3.16
N GLU A 148 -13.59 11.00 4.23
CA GLU A 148 -14.83 10.24 4.33
C GLU A 148 -15.87 11.26 4.76
N GLY A 149 -16.58 11.86 3.80
CA GLY A 149 -17.70 12.75 4.09
C GLY A 149 -18.61 12.09 5.14
N ASP A 150 -19.03 12.86 6.14
CA ASP A 150 -19.78 12.37 7.31
C ASP A 150 -21.19 11.83 6.98
N ASP A 151 -21.54 11.73 5.70
CA ASP A 151 -22.82 11.22 5.25
C ASP A 151 -22.69 9.76 4.81
N GLU A 152 -22.99 8.85 5.73
CA GLU A 152 -24.01 7.82 5.49
C GLU A 152 -24.27 7.04 6.77
N LYS A 153 -25.35 7.46 7.45
CA LYS A 153 -26.08 6.63 8.42
C LYS A 153 -26.15 5.19 7.89
N PRO A 154 -26.01 4.18 8.77
CA PRO A 154 -26.13 2.79 8.33
C PRO A 154 -27.46 2.62 7.62
N ILE A 155 -27.41 2.32 6.30
CA ILE A 155 -28.59 1.90 5.57
C ILE A 155 -29.03 0.59 6.23
N LYS A 156 -29.99 0.73 7.14
CA LYS A 156 -30.76 -0.36 7.72
C LYS A 156 -31.47 -1.03 6.54
N LYS A 157 -30.85 -2.05 5.94
CA LYS A 157 -31.57 -2.98 5.07
C LYS A 157 -32.55 -3.72 5.98
N SER A 158 -33.76 -3.17 6.08
CA SER A 158 -34.94 -3.89 6.53
C SER A 158 -35.17 -5.08 5.61
N GLY A 159 -35.25 -6.27 6.20
CA GLY A 159 -36.00 -7.43 5.72
C GLY A 159 -35.48 -8.14 4.49
N ILE A 160 -34.72 -9.23 4.70
CA ILE A 160 -34.92 -10.53 4.00
C ILE A 160 -34.74 -11.72 4.98
N PHE A 161 -34.22 -11.51 6.19
CA PHE A 161 -34.34 -12.50 7.27
C PHE A 161 -34.78 -11.81 8.56
N SER A 162 -35.99 -12.18 8.98
CA SER A 162 -36.77 -11.71 10.15
C SER A 162 -37.53 -10.40 10.01
#